data_AF-A0A7X0HSH3-F1
#
_entry.id   AF-A0A7X0HSH3-F1
#
_cell.length_a   1.000
_cell.length_b   1.000
_cell.length_c   1.000
_cell.angle_alpha   90.00
_cell.angle_beta   90.00
_cell.angle_gamma   90.00
#
_symmetry.space_group_name_H-M   'P 1'
#
loop_
_entity.id
_entity.type
_entity.pdbx_description
1 polymer ?
#
loop_
_entity_poly.entity_id
_entity_poly.type
_entity_poly.pdbx_seq_one_letter_code
_entity_poly.pdbx_strand_id
1 'polypeptide(L)'
;MKFKVGVLTCLTAGLLVGQAAAAPVQNPVYAAAGETFVTENPSFQTINRMLTEAAIAADIPPEVVKAVAMQESGWRQFFEGAPYRSDDNGYGIMQITNFANYQGKEELIKYKMEENINAGVEILNGMYDRNDLPKVKNANRHDIESWYFPVMAYNGIKPVNSPLKQATGERNEGAYQEQVFAKIETANDLELGQFPFDAADFQYDPDSDKNIEFQQDEYEAANLHESAYFFKNNAQVVTSTDTKLRKTPSTEVKVIDLPQNTTLIITGDFQYDEKSSDNQFVWYPVKTADKKYSGFVSSAYLKKAEPVQKVNFTDVDSKYQEAVSYLVAKGIKGKSTAAFGTYEPIKRVDAAVMLAEAAGWDIDSAPDSLFTDVPDRAVKHVNAMKVMGITSGKSKTSFGAQDFITRGELAVWIKNTFKLEGDPNYASLPFDDVAKQYAPSVAALVSNNITSGTSATTFGTYDNAKRGDYAIFIYRAAVK
;
A
#
# COMPACT_ATOMS: atom_id res chain seq x y z
N MET A 1 -20.07 54.87 -53.35
CA MET A 1 -19.29 53.68 -52.92
C MET A 1 -18.81 53.96 -51.51
N LYS A 2 -19.39 53.26 -50.51
CA LYS A 2 -19.27 53.58 -49.08
C LYS A 2 -18.06 52.85 -48.50
N PHE A 3 -17.19 53.55 -47.77
CA PHE A 3 -16.53 52.99 -46.58
C PHE A 3 -16.51 54.08 -45.51
N LYS A 4 -17.31 53.86 -44.46
CA LYS A 4 -17.32 54.67 -43.24
C LYS A 4 -16.33 54.05 -42.27
N VAL A 5 -15.42 54.88 -41.81
CA VAL A 5 -14.58 54.67 -40.62
C VAL A 5 -15.49 54.65 -39.39
N GLY A 6 -15.34 53.62 -38.56
CA GLY A 6 -16.11 53.41 -37.34
C GLY A 6 -15.17 53.20 -36.16
N VAL A 7 -15.28 54.13 -35.21
CA VAL A 7 -14.60 54.27 -33.92
C VAL A 7 -14.83 53.04 -33.03
N LEU A 8 -13.81 52.65 -32.26
CA LEU A 8 -14.00 51.88 -31.02
C LEU A 8 -13.24 52.56 -29.87
N THR A 9 -13.97 52.83 -28.79
CA THR A 9 -13.58 53.59 -27.62
C THR A 9 -13.38 52.67 -26.42
N CYS A 10 -12.39 52.99 -25.57
CA CYS A 10 -12.19 52.61 -24.16
C CYS A 10 -11.96 51.10 -23.86
N LEU A 11 -11.19 50.67 -22.85
CA LEU A 11 -10.90 51.21 -21.52
C LEU A 11 -9.45 50.92 -21.09
N THR A 12 -8.90 51.86 -20.32
CA THR A 12 -7.69 51.76 -19.51
C THR A 12 -7.79 50.66 -18.44
N ALA A 13 -6.78 49.79 -18.36
CA ALA A 13 -6.51 48.95 -17.18
C ALA A 13 -5.05 49.17 -16.77
N GLY A 14 -4.85 49.33 -15.46
CA GLY A 14 -3.73 50.05 -14.87
C GLY A 14 -2.39 49.34 -14.89
N LEU A 15 -1.35 50.18 -14.82
CA LEU A 15 -0.04 49.81 -14.30
C LEU A 15 -0.19 49.24 -12.90
N LEU A 16 0.07 47.94 -12.75
CA LEU A 16 0.57 47.38 -11.50
C LEU A 16 2.06 47.09 -11.71
N VAL A 17 2.86 47.97 -11.13
CA VAL A 17 4.27 47.74 -10.86
C VAL A 17 4.33 46.66 -9.78
N GLY A 18 4.37 45.40 -10.20
CA GLY A 18 4.88 44.31 -9.38
C GLY A 18 6.38 44.26 -9.59
N GLN A 19 7.16 44.68 -8.60
CA GLN A 19 8.58 44.35 -8.53
C GLN A 19 8.69 42.83 -8.43
N ALA A 20 8.84 42.16 -9.57
CA ALA A 20 9.48 40.87 -9.60
C ALA A 20 10.93 41.10 -9.16
N ALA A 21 11.26 40.71 -7.93
CA ALA A 21 12.65 40.55 -7.55
C ALA A 21 13.24 39.50 -8.51
N ALA A 22 14.07 39.95 -9.43
CA ALA A 22 14.86 39.07 -10.28
C ALA A 22 15.71 38.19 -9.37
N ALA A 23 15.56 36.87 -9.50
CA ALA A 23 16.54 35.94 -8.97
C ALA A 23 17.93 36.32 -9.51
N PRO A 24 19.00 36.22 -8.71
CA PRO A 24 20.34 36.55 -9.17
C PRO A 24 20.67 35.68 -10.38
N VAL A 25 20.96 36.32 -11.52
CA VAL A 25 21.44 35.66 -12.73
C VAL A 25 22.77 34.97 -12.39
N GLN A 26 22.76 33.65 -12.24
CA GLN A 26 23.99 32.87 -12.15
C GLN A 26 24.54 32.65 -13.57
N ASN A 27 25.78 33.08 -13.79
CA ASN A 27 26.46 33.00 -15.07
C ASN A 27 26.79 31.53 -15.43
N PRO A 28 26.77 31.16 -16.73
CA PRO A 28 27.22 29.85 -17.16
C PRO A 28 28.68 29.60 -16.74
N VAL A 29 28.95 28.41 -16.20
CA VAL A 29 30.31 27.92 -15.93
C VAL A 29 30.81 27.18 -17.16
N TYR A 30 32.00 27.52 -17.63
CA TYR A 30 32.62 26.92 -18.83
C TYR A 30 33.42 25.67 -18.45
N ALA A 31 33.16 24.56 -19.14
CA ALA A 31 34.06 23.41 -19.14
C ALA A 31 35.40 23.78 -19.81
N ALA A 32 36.44 22.96 -19.61
CA ALA A 32 37.73 23.07 -20.32
C ALA A 32 37.62 23.05 -21.87
N ALA A 33 36.44 22.73 -22.42
CA ALA A 33 36.12 22.73 -23.85
C ALA A 33 35.13 23.84 -24.30
N GLY A 34 34.75 24.77 -23.42
CA GLY A 34 33.85 25.88 -23.78
C GLY A 34 32.35 25.54 -23.83
N GLU A 35 31.94 24.35 -23.37
CA GLU A 35 30.53 24.02 -23.13
C GLU A 35 29.97 24.83 -21.96
N THR A 36 28.75 25.35 -22.12
CA THR A 36 27.99 26.03 -21.06
C THR A 36 27.13 25.03 -20.31
N PHE A 37 27.32 24.89 -19.00
CA PHE A 37 26.47 24.06 -18.16
C PHE A 37 25.43 24.88 -17.41
N VAL A 38 24.21 24.34 -17.29
CA VAL A 38 23.15 24.86 -16.42
C VAL A 38 23.42 24.32 -15.02
N THR A 39 23.56 25.22 -14.05
CA THR A 39 23.90 24.91 -12.65
C THR A 39 22.76 25.21 -11.68
N GLU A 40 21.55 25.34 -12.19
CA GLU A 40 20.33 25.43 -11.39
C GLU A 40 19.70 24.05 -11.26
N ASN A 41 19.19 23.72 -10.06
CA ASN A 41 18.45 22.48 -9.89
C ASN A 41 17.09 22.59 -10.61
N PRO A 42 16.68 21.58 -11.40
CA PRO A 42 15.33 21.48 -11.93
C PRO A 42 14.27 21.46 -10.83
N SER A 43 12.99 21.57 -11.22
CA SER A 43 11.89 21.44 -10.28
C SER A 43 11.89 20.07 -9.60
N PHE A 44 11.33 20.00 -8.39
CA PHE A 44 11.22 18.75 -7.63
C PHE A 44 10.60 17.61 -8.45
N GLN A 45 9.50 17.87 -9.16
CA GLN A 45 8.86 16.85 -10.01
C GLN A 45 9.69 16.45 -11.24
N THR A 46 10.55 17.33 -11.75
CA THR A 46 11.50 16.95 -12.80
C THR A 46 12.55 15.98 -12.26
N ILE A 47 13.09 16.26 -11.07
CA ILE A 47 14.06 15.39 -10.40
C ILE A 47 13.40 14.05 -10.01
N ASN A 48 12.19 14.10 -9.44
CA ASN A 48 11.38 12.92 -9.11
C ASN A 48 11.22 12.00 -10.33
N ARG A 49 10.88 12.58 -11.49
CA ARG A 49 10.75 11.84 -12.75
C ARG A 49 12.07 11.22 -13.19
N MET A 50 13.16 11.97 -13.19
CA MET A 50 14.49 11.47 -13.59
C MET A 50 14.97 10.31 -12.71
N LEU A 51 14.83 10.43 -11.38
CA LEU A 51 15.17 9.35 -10.44
C LEU A 51 14.27 8.13 -10.64
N THR A 52 12.97 8.34 -10.87
CA THR A 52 12.01 7.25 -11.13
C THR A 52 12.36 6.49 -12.40
N GLU A 53 12.60 7.22 -13.50
CA GLU A 53 12.91 6.64 -14.81
C GLU A 53 14.22 5.85 -14.76
N ALA A 54 15.27 6.39 -14.13
CA ALA A 54 16.55 5.70 -13.98
C ALA A 54 16.43 4.43 -13.12
N ALA A 55 15.69 4.49 -12.01
CA ALA A 55 15.45 3.34 -11.14
C ALA A 55 14.71 2.21 -11.86
N ILE A 56 13.61 2.53 -12.57
CA ILE A 56 12.85 1.56 -13.37
C ILE A 56 13.71 0.94 -14.47
N ALA A 57 14.53 1.75 -15.16
CA ALA A 57 15.42 1.26 -16.20
C ALA A 57 16.47 0.26 -15.68
N ALA A 58 16.87 0.40 -14.41
CA ALA A 58 17.80 -0.49 -13.73
C ALA A 58 17.13 -1.63 -12.93
N ASP A 59 15.80 -1.77 -13.03
CA ASP A 59 15.03 -2.78 -12.28
C ASP A 59 15.19 -2.65 -10.75
N ILE A 60 15.20 -1.40 -10.26
CA ILE A 60 15.30 -1.04 -8.84
C ILE A 60 14.00 -0.35 -8.41
N PRO A 61 13.44 -0.66 -7.23
CA PRO A 61 12.39 0.14 -6.61
C PRO A 61 12.72 1.64 -6.61
N PRO A 62 11.93 2.49 -7.30
CA PRO A 62 12.17 3.93 -7.31
C PRO A 62 12.20 4.57 -5.93
N GLU A 63 11.47 4.00 -4.96
CA GLU A 63 11.50 4.40 -3.56
C GLU A 63 12.93 4.36 -2.98
N VAL A 64 13.70 3.32 -3.31
CA VAL A 64 15.07 3.12 -2.83
C VAL A 64 16.00 4.18 -3.41
N VAL A 65 16.00 4.35 -4.74
CA VAL A 65 16.88 5.33 -5.42
C VAL A 65 16.57 6.76 -4.96
N LYS A 66 15.29 7.09 -4.81
CA LYS A 66 14.84 8.39 -4.32
C LYS A 66 15.30 8.66 -2.89
N ALA A 67 15.21 7.66 -2.02
CA ALA A 67 15.62 7.80 -0.62
C ALA A 67 17.14 7.90 -0.48
N VAL A 68 17.91 7.16 -1.29
CA VAL A 68 19.37 7.33 -1.41
C VAL A 68 19.70 8.75 -1.86
N ALA A 69 19.15 9.23 -2.97
CA ALA A 69 19.37 10.62 -3.44
C ALA A 69 18.99 11.67 -2.38
N MET A 70 17.94 11.41 -1.59
CA MET A 70 17.50 12.29 -0.52
C MET A 70 18.49 12.29 0.65
N GLN A 71 19.03 11.12 1.01
CA GLN A 71 20.06 10.99 2.05
C GLN A 71 21.38 11.63 1.62
N GLU A 72 21.77 11.44 0.35
CA GLU A 72 23.04 11.92 -0.19
C GLU A 72 23.11 13.44 -0.34
N SER A 73 22.05 14.07 -0.84
CA SER A 73 22.11 15.48 -1.21
C SER A 73 20.84 16.28 -0.92
N GLY A 74 19.78 15.64 -0.42
CA GLY A 74 18.45 16.24 -0.39
C GLY A 74 17.95 16.58 -1.79
N TRP A 75 18.29 15.75 -2.79
CA TRP A 75 17.99 15.92 -4.21
C TRP A 75 18.67 17.12 -4.89
N ARG A 76 19.87 17.49 -4.44
CA ARG A 76 20.62 18.62 -5.01
C ARG A 76 21.77 18.13 -5.89
N GLN A 77 21.70 18.45 -7.18
CA GLN A 77 22.86 18.32 -8.07
C GLN A 77 23.79 19.52 -7.95
N PHE A 78 23.23 20.71 -7.72
CA PHE A 78 23.97 21.96 -7.67
C PHE A 78 23.74 22.70 -6.36
N PHE A 79 24.75 23.42 -5.90
CA PHE A 79 24.68 24.32 -4.75
C PHE A 79 25.54 25.54 -5.04
N GLU A 80 24.98 26.74 -4.80
CA GLU A 80 25.67 28.02 -5.05
C GLU A 80 26.27 28.18 -6.46
N GLY A 81 25.60 27.62 -7.47
CA GLY A 81 26.01 27.74 -8.89
C GLY A 81 27.14 26.81 -9.32
N ALA A 82 27.49 25.82 -8.52
CA ALA A 82 28.46 24.77 -8.84
C ALA A 82 27.87 23.38 -8.56
N PRO A 83 28.47 22.30 -9.10
CA PRO A 83 28.15 20.93 -8.69
C PRO A 83 28.22 20.83 -7.16
N TYR A 84 27.16 20.30 -6.55
CA TYR A 84 27.12 20.10 -5.12
C TYR A 84 28.23 19.13 -4.72
N ARG A 85 29.03 19.51 -3.73
CA ARG A 85 30.17 18.73 -3.23
C ARG A 85 30.09 18.62 -1.72
N SER A 86 30.11 17.40 -1.20
CA SER A 86 30.23 17.09 0.22
C SER A 86 31.68 17.17 0.72
N ASP A 87 31.85 17.08 2.03
CA ASP A 87 33.17 17.08 2.69
C ASP A 87 34.03 15.85 2.33
N ASP A 88 33.41 14.72 1.98
CA ASP A 88 34.09 13.49 1.53
C ASP A 88 34.40 13.46 0.03
N ASN A 89 34.21 14.58 -0.67
CA ASN A 89 34.42 14.75 -2.11
C ASN A 89 33.43 14.00 -3.02
N GLY A 90 32.23 13.68 -2.50
CA GLY A 90 31.10 13.26 -3.32
C GLY A 90 30.60 14.40 -4.20
N TYR A 91 30.13 14.08 -5.40
CA TYR A 91 29.61 15.07 -6.35
C TYR A 91 28.16 14.78 -6.75
N GLY A 92 27.34 15.83 -6.74
CA GLY A 92 26.00 15.85 -7.34
C GLY A 92 24.94 15.10 -6.54
N ILE A 93 23.81 14.82 -7.18
CA ILE A 93 22.61 14.32 -6.50
C ILE A 93 22.80 12.94 -5.84
N MET A 94 23.64 12.09 -6.41
CA MET A 94 23.98 10.75 -5.90
C MET A 94 25.35 10.68 -5.20
N GLN A 95 26.04 11.82 -5.02
CA GLN A 95 27.33 11.92 -4.32
C GLN A 95 28.42 10.95 -4.82
N ILE A 96 28.71 10.99 -6.13
CA ILE A 96 29.72 10.12 -6.74
C ILE A 96 31.13 10.53 -6.29
N THR A 97 31.84 9.60 -5.63
CA THR A 97 33.20 9.80 -5.09
C THR A 97 34.29 9.07 -5.90
N ASN A 98 34.00 7.87 -6.41
CA ASN A 98 34.97 7.05 -7.14
C ASN A 98 34.80 7.16 -8.67
N PHE A 99 35.70 7.91 -9.29
CA PHE A 99 35.71 8.13 -10.75
C PHE A 99 36.58 7.14 -11.52
N ALA A 100 37.23 6.16 -10.87
CA ALA A 100 38.11 5.22 -11.56
C ALA A 100 37.37 4.39 -12.63
N ASN A 101 36.08 4.11 -12.43
CA ASN A 101 35.23 3.41 -13.40
C ASN A 101 34.61 4.35 -14.45
N TYR A 102 34.83 5.66 -14.34
CA TYR A 102 34.21 6.70 -15.15
C TYR A 102 35.23 7.57 -15.88
N GLN A 103 36.39 7.01 -16.22
CA GLN A 103 37.48 7.73 -16.89
C GLN A 103 36.97 8.45 -18.16
N GLY A 104 37.15 9.78 -18.19
CA GLY A 104 36.71 10.63 -19.29
C GLY A 104 35.24 11.09 -19.22
N LYS A 105 34.50 10.72 -18.17
CA LYS A 105 33.12 11.16 -17.91
C LYS A 105 32.97 12.01 -16.64
N GLU A 106 34.07 12.36 -15.98
CA GLU A 106 34.05 13.00 -14.66
C GLU A 106 33.32 14.34 -14.69
N GLU A 107 33.60 15.18 -15.67
CA GLU A 107 32.92 16.47 -15.83
C GLU A 107 31.45 16.30 -16.22
N LEU A 108 31.12 15.28 -17.02
CA LEU A 108 29.73 14.98 -17.36
C LEU A 108 28.94 14.59 -16.11
N ILE A 109 29.47 13.72 -15.26
CA ILE A 109 28.83 13.30 -14.00
C ILE A 109 28.67 14.47 -13.02
N LYS A 110 29.60 15.42 -13.00
CA LYS A 110 29.50 16.60 -12.13
C LYS A 110 28.46 17.61 -12.62
N TYR A 111 28.36 17.81 -13.93
CA TYR A 111 27.57 18.90 -14.51
C TYR A 111 26.28 18.47 -15.21
N LYS A 112 26.06 17.18 -15.45
CA LYS A 112 24.81 16.64 -16.00
C LYS A 112 24.16 15.73 -14.97
N MET A 113 23.00 16.17 -14.46
CA MET A 113 22.23 15.43 -13.46
C MET A 113 21.89 14.01 -13.91
N GLU A 114 21.53 13.80 -15.17
CA GLU A 114 21.22 12.47 -15.71
C GLU A 114 22.43 11.52 -15.60
N GLU A 115 23.62 11.97 -15.94
CA GLU A 115 24.86 11.18 -15.82
C GLU A 115 25.19 10.88 -14.37
N ASN A 116 24.94 11.83 -13.46
CA ASN A 116 25.11 11.63 -12.03
C ASN A 116 24.14 10.59 -11.46
N ILE A 117 22.85 10.69 -11.81
CA ILE A 117 21.82 9.73 -11.41
C ILE A 117 22.17 8.34 -11.94
N ASN A 118 22.50 8.23 -13.22
CA ASN A 118 22.83 6.94 -13.84
C ASN A 118 24.06 6.29 -13.20
N ALA A 119 25.11 7.07 -12.90
CA ALA A 119 26.28 6.55 -12.19
C ALA A 119 25.92 6.04 -10.78
N GLY A 120 25.12 6.79 -10.02
CA GLY A 120 24.70 6.37 -8.68
C GLY A 120 23.82 5.12 -8.71
N VAL A 121 22.87 5.07 -9.65
CA VAL A 121 22.01 3.90 -9.87
C VAL A 121 22.84 2.67 -10.27
N GLU A 122 23.82 2.83 -11.16
CA GLU A 122 24.74 1.76 -11.56
C GLU A 122 25.53 1.20 -10.37
N ILE A 123 26.09 2.08 -9.53
CA ILE A 123 26.81 1.69 -8.31
C ILE A 123 25.89 0.92 -7.36
N LEU A 124 24.71 1.45 -7.07
CA LEU A 124 23.72 0.82 -6.19
C LEU A 124 23.28 -0.55 -6.74
N ASN A 125 23.06 -0.65 -8.05
CA ASN A 125 22.74 -1.89 -8.73
C ASN A 125 23.86 -2.92 -8.57
N GLY A 126 25.12 -2.50 -8.72
CA GLY A 126 26.29 -3.34 -8.49
C GLY A 126 26.40 -3.84 -7.04
N MET A 127 25.95 -3.05 -6.06
CA MET A 127 25.88 -3.51 -4.66
C MET A 127 24.89 -4.65 -4.46
N TYR A 128 23.78 -4.66 -5.20
CA TYR A 128 22.82 -5.76 -5.15
C TYR A 128 23.43 -7.09 -5.58
N ASP A 129 24.33 -7.07 -6.57
CA ASP A 129 24.91 -8.27 -7.17
C ASP A 129 26.15 -8.80 -6.42
N ARG A 130 26.54 -8.13 -5.34
CA ARG A 130 27.62 -8.60 -4.45
C ARG A 130 27.24 -9.91 -3.74
N ASN A 131 28.19 -10.83 -3.66
CA ASN A 131 28.03 -12.14 -3.02
C ASN A 131 28.47 -12.15 -1.54
N ASP A 132 29.11 -11.09 -1.07
CA ASP A 132 29.60 -10.94 0.30
C ASP A 132 28.61 -10.18 1.21
N LEU A 133 27.43 -9.84 0.69
CA LEU A 133 26.37 -9.19 1.44
C LEU A 133 25.25 -10.19 1.78
N PRO A 134 24.65 -10.10 2.98
CA PRO A 134 23.48 -10.89 3.28
C PRO A 134 22.32 -10.60 2.33
N LYS A 135 21.45 -11.59 2.14
CA LYS A 135 20.27 -11.50 1.28
C LYS A 135 18.99 -11.63 2.10
N VAL A 136 17.89 -11.15 1.54
CA VAL A 136 16.56 -11.31 2.13
C VAL A 136 15.89 -12.53 1.53
N LYS A 137 15.56 -13.49 2.39
CA LYS A 137 15.00 -14.77 1.99
C LYS A 137 13.57 -14.59 1.48
N ASN A 138 13.23 -15.32 0.41
CA ASN A 138 11.95 -15.24 -0.31
C ASN A 138 11.62 -13.85 -0.89
N ALA A 139 12.54 -12.89 -0.84
CA ALA A 139 12.33 -11.58 -1.41
C ALA A 139 12.77 -11.54 -2.87
N ASN A 140 12.01 -10.81 -3.67
CA ASN A 140 12.30 -10.53 -5.06
C ASN A 140 12.95 -9.14 -5.19
N ARG A 141 13.58 -8.86 -6.33
CA ARG A 141 14.31 -7.60 -6.56
C ARG A 141 13.40 -6.36 -6.46
N HIS A 142 12.10 -6.51 -6.70
CA HIS A 142 11.12 -5.41 -6.60
C HIS A 142 10.61 -5.20 -5.18
N ASP A 143 10.95 -6.07 -4.23
CA ASP A 143 10.70 -5.84 -2.81
C ASP A 143 11.69 -4.81 -2.28
N ILE A 144 11.19 -3.80 -1.56
CA ILE A 144 12.01 -2.71 -1.02
C ILE A 144 13.06 -3.25 -0.04
N GLU A 145 12.67 -4.20 0.81
CA GLU A 145 13.54 -4.81 1.82
C GLU A 145 14.74 -5.54 1.23
N SER A 146 14.64 -6.06 -0.01
CA SER A 146 15.76 -6.69 -0.73
C SER A 146 16.95 -5.74 -0.92
N TRP A 147 16.74 -4.44 -0.80
CA TRP A 147 17.74 -3.39 -1.00
C TRP A 147 18.39 -2.90 0.30
N TYR A 148 18.04 -3.46 1.46
CA TYR A 148 18.61 -3.03 2.75
C TYR A 148 20.14 -3.11 2.79
N PHE A 149 20.71 -4.29 2.50
CA PHE A 149 22.17 -4.47 2.47
C PHE A 149 22.86 -3.81 1.27
N PRO A 150 22.27 -3.80 0.05
CA PRO A 150 22.80 -3.01 -1.06
C PRO A 150 22.92 -1.51 -0.75
N VAL A 151 21.92 -0.93 -0.08
CA VAL A 151 21.94 0.47 0.39
C VAL A 151 23.02 0.68 1.44
N MET A 152 23.17 -0.24 2.41
CA MET A 152 24.28 -0.20 3.37
C MET A 152 25.63 -0.20 2.64
N ALA A 153 25.80 -1.09 1.65
CA ALA A 153 27.02 -1.25 0.89
C ALA A 153 27.33 -0.06 -0.04
N TYR A 154 26.31 0.69 -0.47
CA TYR A 154 26.46 1.94 -1.23
C TYR A 154 27.28 2.97 -0.45
N ASN A 155 26.99 3.15 0.83
CA ASN A 155 27.78 3.99 1.73
C ASN A 155 29.02 3.27 2.28
N GLY A 156 28.92 1.95 2.47
CA GLY A 156 30.00 1.06 2.88
C GLY A 156 29.61 0.17 4.06
N ILE A 157 30.09 -1.07 4.06
CA ILE A 157 29.87 -2.07 5.13
C ILE A 157 30.80 -1.84 6.34
N LYS A 158 30.86 -0.60 6.84
CA LYS A 158 31.72 -0.18 7.96
C LYS A 158 31.00 -0.30 9.31
N PRO A 159 31.71 -0.40 10.45
CA PRO A 159 31.13 -0.45 11.80
C PRO A 159 30.04 0.56 12.09
N VAL A 160 30.20 1.80 11.62
CA VAL A 160 29.21 2.88 11.79
C VAL A 160 27.84 2.56 11.17
N ASN A 161 27.83 1.70 10.14
CA ASN A 161 26.64 1.26 9.43
C ASN A 161 26.12 -0.11 9.89
N SER A 162 26.68 -0.68 10.97
CA SER A 162 26.10 -1.89 11.57
C SER A 162 24.64 -1.64 11.95
N PRO A 163 23.69 -2.53 11.60
CA PRO A 163 22.27 -2.39 11.95
C PRO A 163 22.02 -2.32 13.45
N LEU A 164 22.85 -3.01 14.24
CA LEU A 164 22.81 -3.02 15.69
C LEU A 164 24.12 -2.51 16.28
N LYS A 165 24.06 -1.84 17.42
CA LYS A 165 25.24 -1.49 18.21
C LYS A 165 25.74 -2.73 18.94
N GLN A 166 26.93 -3.22 18.58
CA GLN A 166 27.48 -4.48 19.12
C GLN A 166 27.50 -4.56 20.67
N ALA A 167 27.77 -3.45 21.36
CA ALA A 167 27.85 -3.43 22.82
C ALA A 167 26.51 -3.58 23.54
N THR A 168 25.40 -3.13 22.92
CA THR A 168 24.08 -3.08 23.57
C THR A 168 23.05 -3.99 22.89
N GLY A 169 23.28 -4.39 21.64
CA GLY A 169 22.29 -5.07 20.80
C GLY A 169 21.15 -4.16 20.35
N GLU A 170 21.19 -2.87 20.66
CA GLU A 170 20.14 -1.92 20.27
C GLU A 170 20.26 -1.54 18.80
N ARG A 171 19.12 -1.24 18.18
CA ARG A 171 19.05 -0.72 16.80
C ARG A 171 19.89 0.56 16.66
N ASN A 172 20.69 0.60 15.61
CA ASN A 172 21.51 1.75 15.26
C ASN A 172 20.76 2.63 14.25
N GLU A 173 19.81 3.44 14.71
CA GLU A 173 19.05 4.37 13.85
C GLU A 173 19.94 5.38 13.10
N GLY A 174 21.20 5.55 13.53
CA GLY A 174 22.19 6.37 12.87
C GLY A 174 22.88 5.71 11.67
N ALA A 175 22.74 4.40 11.47
CA ALA A 175 23.32 3.71 10.31
C ALA A 175 22.71 4.23 9.00
N TYR A 176 23.52 4.29 7.95
CA TYR A 176 23.11 4.88 6.68
C TYR A 176 21.81 4.28 6.11
N GLN A 177 21.73 2.96 6.02
CA GLN A 177 20.57 2.25 5.49
C GLN A 177 19.32 2.43 6.36
N GLU A 178 19.47 2.59 7.67
CA GLU A 178 18.34 2.86 8.58
C GLU A 178 17.74 4.23 8.30
N GLN A 179 18.59 5.25 8.06
CA GLN A 179 18.13 6.58 7.68
C GLN A 179 17.49 6.59 6.28
N VAL A 180 18.02 5.85 5.32
CA VAL A 180 17.43 5.72 3.98
C VAL A 180 16.05 5.05 4.07
N PHE A 181 15.92 3.95 4.80
CA PHE A 181 14.65 3.24 4.94
C PHE A 181 13.60 4.08 5.68
N ALA A 182 13.98 4.81 6.73
CA ALA A 182 13.09 5.76 7.40
C ALA A 182 12.57 6.87 6.45
N LYS A 183 13.38 7.29 5.46
CA LYS A 183 12.92 8.23 4.42
C LYS A 183 11.93 7.57 3.45
N ILE A 184 12.10 6.29 3.13
CA ILE A 184 11.13 5.54 2.32
C ILE A 184 9.79 5.49 3.05
N GLU A 185 9.79 5.10 4.33
CA GLU A 185 8.59 5.05 5.18
C GLU A 185 7.88 6.40 5.23
N THR A 186 8.63 7.48 5.51
CA THR A 186 8.08 8.84 5.60
C THR A 186 7.51 9.32 4.27
N ALA A 187 8.20 9.08 3.15
CA ALA A 187 7.77 9.56 1.83
C ALA A 187 6.55 8.80 1.28
N ASN A 188 6.27 7.60 1.79
CA ASN A 188 5.23 6.71 1.27
C ASN A 188 4.15 6.34 2.29
N ASP A 189 4.16 6.90 3.51
CA ASP A 189 3.21 6.56 4.59
C ASP A 189 3.14 5.03 4.78
N LEU A 190 4.32 4.42 4.86
CA LEU A 190 4.53 2.97 4.84
C LEU A 190 5.27 2.54 6.11
N GLU A 191 4.97 1.34 6.59
CA GLU A 191 5.73 0.65 7.65
C GLU A 191 6.42 -0.55 7.03
N LEU A 192 7.75 -0.48 6.86
CA LEU A 192 8.51 -1.52 6.17
C LEU A 192 8.76 -2.74 7.07
N GLY A 193 9.05 -3.86 6.42
CA GLY A 193 9.35 -5.11 7.08
C GLY A 193 10.56 -5.01 8.00
N GLN A 194 10.39 -5.48 9.23
CA GLN A 194 11.47 -5.51 10.22
C GLN A 194 12.31 -6.79 10.08
N PHE A 195 13.60 -6.66 10.34
CA PHE A 195 14.55 -7.76 10.30
C PHE A 195 14.84 -8.29 11.71
N PRO A 196 14.86 -9.61 11.93
CA PRO A 196 15.15 -10.22 13.22
C PRO A 196 16.66 -10.33 13.47
N PHE A 197 17.37 -9.21 13.43
CA PHE A 197 18.83 -9.16 13.61
C PHE A 197 19.26 -9.53 15.04
N ASP A 198 20.39 -10.22 15.16
CA ASP A 198 21.15 -10.40 16.40
C ASP A 198 22.52 -9.69 16.29
N ALA A 199 23.04 -9.18 17.41
CA ALA A 199 24.34 -8.50 17.42
C ALA A 199 25.48 -9.44 17.00
N ALA A 200 25.34 -10.75 17.24
CA ALA A 200 26.30 -11.77 16.81
C ALA A 200 26.36 -11.93 15.28
N ASP A 201 25.35 -11.46 14.54
CA ASP A 201 25.34 -11.55 13.09
C ASP A 201 26.34 -10.59 12.42
N PHE A 202 26.79 -9.56 13.16
CA PHE A 202 27.69 -8.51 12.69
C PHE A 202 28.97 -8.47 13.52
N GLN A 203 30.02 -9.15 13.04
CA GLN A 203 31.30 -9.13 13.70
C GLN A 203 32.16 -7.97 13.19
N TYR A 204 32.52 -7.05 14.09
CA TYR A 204 33.43 -5.95 13.79
C TYR A 204 34.11 -5.42 15.06
N ASP A 205 35.10 -4.55 14.87
CA ASP A 205 35.69 -3.72 15.92
C ASP A 205 35.12 -2.29 15.78
N PRO A 206 34.38 -1.75 16.78
CA PRO A 206 33.75 -0.43 16.69
C PRO A 206 34.72 0.73 16.43
N ASP A 207 35.99 0.56 16.81
CA ASP A 207 37.03 1.59 16.67
C ASP A 207 37.86 1.40 15.39
N SER A 208 37.51 0.42 14.55
CA SER A 208 38.24 0.08 13.32
C SER A 208 37.59 0.66 12.07
N ASP A 209 38.42 0.88 11.04
CA ASP A 209 38.00 1.20 9.67
C ASP A 209 37.78 -0.04 8.80
N LYS A 210 37.95 -1.25 9.35
CA LYS A 210 37.71 -2.51 8.63
C LYS A 210 36.23 -2.71 8.34
N ASN A 211 35.95 -3.58 7.39
CA ASN A 211 34.58 -3.94 7.06
C ASN A 211 33.98 -4.85 8.15
N ILE A 212 32.66 -4.82 8.28
CA ILE A 212 31.89 -5.79 9.05
C ILE A 212 32.03 -7.17 8.40
N GLU A 213 32.25 -8.18 9.23
CA GLU A 213 32.17 -9.59 8.85
C GLU A 213 30.76 -10.10 9.18
N PHE A 214 29.96 -10.40 8.16
CA PHE A 214 28.62 -10.94 8.33
C PHE A 214 28.70 -12.43 8.69
N GLN A 215 28.06 -12.82 9.78
CA GLN A 215 27.99 -14.22 10.25
C GLN A 215 26.72 -14.94 9.78
N GLN A 216 25.78 -14.20 9.20
CA GLN A 216 24.51 -14.69 8.70
C GLN A 216 24.31 -14.23 7.25
N ASP A 217 24.14 -15.18 6.34
CA ASP A 217 24.05 -14.92 4.89
C ASP A 217 22.63 -14.57 4.42
N GLU A 218 21.59 -14.96 5.17
CA GLU A 218 20.20 -14.75 4.79
C GLU A 218 19.32 -14.36 5.99
N TYR A 219 18.38 -13.44 5.75
CA TYR A 219 17.38 -13.01 6.75
C TYR A 219 15.96 -13.15 6.21
N GLU A 220 15.03 -13.57 7.07
CA GLU A 220 13.59 -13.46 6.80
C GLU A 220 13.08 -12.13 7.35
N ALA A 221 12.61 -11.23 6.50
CA ALA A 221 11.90 -10.02 6.92
C ALA A 221 10.39 -10.30 6.97
N ALA A 222 9.72 -9.79 7.99
CA ALA A 222 8.26 -9.84 8.05
C ALA A 222 7.66 -8.84 7.06
N ASN A 223 6.57 -9.21 6.34
CA ASN A 223 5.81 -8.29 5.48
C ASN A 223 6.67 -7.57 4.42
N LEU A 224 7.15 -8.30 3.41
CA LEU A 224 7.87 -7.70 2.28
C LEU A 224 6.96 -6.79 1.45
N HIS A 225 7.52 -5.68 0.95
CA HIS A 225 6.78 -4.67 0.17
C HIS A 225 7.28 -4.60 -1.27
N GLU A 226 6.53 -5.21 -2.18
CA GLU A 226 6.74 -5.04 -3.62
C GLU A 226 6.43 -3.60 -4.03
N SER A 227 7.40 -2.95 -4.67
CA SER A 227 7.29 -1.56 -5.13
C SER A 227 6.11 -1.38 -6.08
N ALA A 228 5.31 -0.34 -5.79
CA ALA A 228 4.11 -0.03 -6.58
C ALA A 228 4.45 0.39 -8.01
N TYR A 229 5.70 0.78 -8.30
CA TYR A 229 6.13 1.23 -9.63
C TYR A 229 6.22 0.11 -10.67
N PHE A 230 6.14 -1.16 -10.25
CA PHE A 230 6.16 -2.31 -11.16
C PHE A 230 4.77 -2.87 -11.46
N PHE A 231 3.71 -2.30 -10.89
CA PHE A 231 2.33 -2.70 -11.18
C PHE A 231 2.01 -2.52 -12.66
N LYS A 232 1.39 -3.55 -13.25
CA LYS A 232 1.04 -3.58 -14.67
C LYS A 232 -0.43 -3.21 -14.88
N ASN A 233 -0.75 -2.78 -16.10
CA ASN A 233 -2.14 -2.59 -16.49
C ASN A 233 -2.95 -3.89 -16.28
N ASN A 234 -4.17 -3.76 -15.76
CA ASN A 234 -5.05 -4.83 -15.29
C ASN A 234 -4.58 -5.58 -14.02
N ALA A 235 -3.49 -5.18 -13.37
CA ALA A 235 -3.15 -5.71 -12.06
C ALA A 235 -4.25 -5.37 -11.04
N GLN A 236 -4.59 -6.34 -10.20
CA GLN A 236 -5.40 -6.11 -9.01
C GLN A 236 -4.48 -5.64 -7.88
N VAL A 237 -4.88 -4.55 -7.24
CA VAL A 237 -4.17 -3.93 -6.11
C VAL A 237 -5.19 -3.62 -5.03
N VAL A 238 -4.71 -3.38 -3.81
CA VAL A 238 -5.57 -2.96 -2.70
C VAL A 238 -5.03 -1.69 -2.06
N THR A 239 -5.90 -0.89 -1.46
CA THR A 239 -5.48 0.28 -0.68
C THR A 239 -4.80 -0.17 0.62
N SER A 240 -3.63 0.41 0.93
CA SER A 240 -2.89 0.10 2.16
C SER A 240 -3.46 0.79 3.40
N THR A 241 -4.19 1.89 3.20
CA THR A 241 -4.81 2.73 4.22
C THR A 241 -6.12 3.34 3.70
N ASP A 242 -6.88 3.99 4.58
CA ASP A 242 -8.04 4.80 4.19
C ASP A 242 -7.58 5.97 3.29
N THR A 243 -8.04 5.99 2.04
CA THR A 243 -7.61 6.96 1.05
C THR A 243 -8.80 7.46 0.20
N LYS A 244 -8.51 8.16 -0.89
CA LYS A 244 -9.51 8.82 -1.74
C LYS A 244 -9.23 8.53 -3.19
N LEU A 245 -10.27 8.16 -3.94
CA LEU A 245 -10.22 8.16 -5.39
C LEU A 245 -10.28 9.60 -5.89
N ARG A 246 -9.32 10.03 -6.70
CA ARG A 246 -9.22 11.39 -7.22
C ARG A 246 -9.64 11.47 -8.68
N LYS A 247 -10.14 12.63 -9.11
CA LYS A 247 -10.53 12.83 -10.51
C LYS A 247 -9.34 12.98 -11.45
N THR A 248 -8.29 13.65 -10.98
CA THR A 248 -7.03 13.83 -11.70
C THR A 248 -5.85 13.45 -10.79
N PRO A 249 -4.61 13.37 -11.30
CA PRO A 249 -3.36 13.23 -10.53
C PRO A 249 -3.08 14.43 -9.60
N SER A 250 -3.99 14.69 -8.66
CA SER A 250 -3.91 15.78 -7.69
C SER A 250 -4.84 15.54 -6.49
N THR A 251 -4.63 16.28 -5.41
CA THR A 251 -5.44 16.17 -4.19
C THR A 251 -6.76 16.96 -4.23
N GLU A 252 -7.01 17.73 -5.30
CA GLU A 252 -8.07 18.76 -5.34
C GLU A 252 -9.49 18.20 -5.37
N VAL A 253 -9.73 17.21 -6.25
CA VAL A 253 -11.08 16.73 -6.54
C VAL A 253 -11.21 15.27 -6.12
N LYS A 254 -11.92 15.05 -5.01
CA LYS A 254 -12.36 13.72 -4.56
C LYS A 254 -13.51 13.21 -5.43
N VAL A 255 -13.46 11.94 -5.82
CA VAL A 255 -14.57 11.18 -6.42
C VAL A 255 -15.33 10.44 -5.31
N ILE A 256 -14.64 9.55 -4.59
CA ILE A 256 -15.17 8.79 -3.44
C ILE A 256 -14.06 8.58 -2.40
N ASP A 257 -14.46 8.27 -1.16
CA ASP A 257 -13.55 7.71 -0.17
C ASP A 257 -13.34 6.21 -0.46
N LEU A 258 -12.13 5.73 -0.24
CA LEU A 258 -11.72 4.34 -0.43
C LEU A 258 -11.19 3.84 0.91
N PRO A 259 -11.95 3.00 1.65
CA PRO A 259 -11.44 2.40 2.87
C PRO A 259 -10.19 1.54 2.63
N GLN A 260 -9.43 1.28 3.68
CA GLN A 260 -8.31 0.35 3.65
C GLN A 260 -8.75 -1.03 3.11
N ASN A 261 -7.88 -1.69 2.34
CA ASN A 261 -8.12 -2.97 1.67
C ASN A 261 -9.18 -2.93 0.54
N THR A 262 -9.58 -1.75 0.06
CA THR A 262 -10.42 -1.63 -1.13
C THR A 262 -9.69 -2.20 -2.35
N THR A 263 -10.31 -3.17 -3.03
CA THR A 263 -9.78 -3.75 -4.26
C THR A 263 -9.98 -2.82 -5.46
N LEU A 264 -8.88 -2.56 -6.16
CA LEU A 264 -8.80 -1.70 -7.34
C LEU A 264 -8.12 -2.46 -8.48
N ILE A 265 -8.39 -2.01 -9.71
CA ILE A 265 -7.74 -2.53 -10.91
C ILE A 265 -6.98 -1.37 -11.57
N ILE A 266 -5.67 -1.54 -11.79
CA ILE A 266 -4.86 -0.60 -12.56
C ILE A 266 -5.36 -0.56 -14.00
N THR A 267 -5.52 0.63 -14.57
CA THR A 267 -6.10 0.83 -15.92
C THR A 267 -5.14 1.46 -16.93
N GLY A 268 -3.93 1.83 -16.52
CA GLY A 268 -2.92 2.45 -17.36
C GLY A 268 -1.66 2.75 -16.57
N ASP A 269 -0.70 3.37 -17.27
CA ASP A 269 0.57 3.78 -16.68
C ASP A 269 0.36 4.90 -15.65
N PHE A 270 1.24 4.97 -14.67
CA PHE A 270 1.18 6.02 -13.66
C PHE A 270 1.48 7.39 -14.26
N GLN A 271 1.05 8.44 -13.56
CA GLN A 271 1.25 9.84 -13.93
C GLN A 271 1.88 10.59 -12.76
N TYR A 272 2.64 11.65 -13.06
CA TYR A 272 3.16 12.56 -12.04
C TYR A 272 2.09 13.56 -11.62
N ASP A 273 2.32 14.28 -10.52
CA ASP A 273 1.43 15.34 -10.07
C ASP A 273 1.20 16.39 -11.18
N GLU A 274 -0.06 16.76 -11.42
CA GLU A 274 -0.42 17.83 -12.37
C GLU A 274 0.05 19.22 -11.90
N LYS A 275 0.33 19.36 -10.60
CA LYS A 275 0.79 20.61 -9.98
C LYS A 275 2.16 20.41 -9.36
N SER A 276 2.93 21.50 -9.25
CA SER A 276 4.19 21.45 -8.50
C SER A 276 3.89 21.10 -7.04
N SER A 277 4.38 19.94 -6.61
CA SER A 277 4.30 19.42 -5.26
C SER A 277 5.66 18.84 -4.88
N ASP A 278 5.87 18.62 -3.58
CA ASP A 278 7.03 17.90 -3.07
C ASP A 278 6.74 16.40 -2.85
N ASN A 279 5.69 15.87 -3.51
CA ASN A 279 5.33 14.45 -3.41
C ASN A 279 6.28 13.59 -4.25
N GLN A 280 6.80 12.53 -3.65
CA GLN A 280 7.69 11.58 -4.34
C GLN A 280 6.91 10.48 -5.10
N PHE A 281 5.70 10.18 -4.66
CA PHE A 281 4.84 9.16 -5.25
C PHE A 281 4.33 9.57 -6.65
N VAL A 282 3.72 8.61 -7.33
CA VAL A 282 3.01 8.81 -8.61
C VAL A 282 1.54 8.46 -8.46
N TRP A 283 0.72 8.76 -9.47
CA TRP A 283 -0.71 8.49 -9.48
C TRP A 283 -1.06 7.40 -10.47
N TYR A 284 -1.65 6.31 -9.99
CA TYR A 284 -2.17 5.28 -10.87
C TYR A 284 -3.61 5.57 -11.28
N PRO A 285 -3.94 5.53 -12.59
CA PRO A 285 -5.33 5.46 -13.01
C PRO A 285 -5.90 4.09 -12.65
N VAL A 286 -6.97 4.07 -11.86
CA VAL A 286 -7.62 2.86 -11.35
C VAL A 286 -9.12 2.87 -11.57
N LYS A 287 -9.72 1.68 -11.53
CA LYS A 287 -11.16 1.48 -11.38
C LYS A 287 -11.46 0.62 -10.17
N THR A 288 -12.60 0.86 -9.53
CA THR A 288 -13.12 -0.02 -8.48
C THR A 288 -13.47 -1.40 -9.07
N ALA A 289 -13.41 -2.46 -8.26
CA ALA A 289 -13.69 -3.82 -8.71
C ALA A 289 -15.10 -3.98 -9.32
N ASP A 290 -16.08 -3.23 -8.80
CA ASP A 290 -17.45 -3.15 -9.33
C ASP A 290 -17.58 -2.35 -10.64
N LYS A 291 -16.48 -1.73 -11.10
CA LYS A 291 -16.37 -0.86 -12.28
C LYS A 291 -17.25 0.39 -12.24
N LYS A 292 -17.78 0.75 -11.08
CA LYS A 292 -18.67 1.91 -10.91
C LYS A 292 -17.92 3.23 -10.91
N TYR A 293 -16.69 3.25 -10.39
CA TYR A 293 -15.88 4.44 -10.29
C TYR A 293 -14.53 4.25 -10.96
N SER A 294 -13.98 5.33 -11.50
CA SER A 294 -12.64 5.41 -12.05
C SER A 294 -12.02 6.74 -11.68
N GLY A 295 -10.70 6.76 -11.55
CA GLY A 295 -9.96 7.94 -11.09
C GLY A 295 -8.52 7.58 -10.81
N PHE A 296 -7.89 8.33 -9.92
CA PHE A 296 -6.48 8.21 -9.57
C PHE A 296 -6.27 7.95 -8.08
N VAL A 297 -5.30 7.11 -7.76
CA VAL A 297 -4.84 6.85 -6.39
C VAL A 297 -3.31 6.94 -6.37
N SER A 298 -2.76 7.53 -5.31
CA SER A 298 -1.32 7.61 -5.11
C SER A 298 -0.70 6.22 -4.95
N SER A 299 0.46 6.00 -5.56
CA SER A 299 1.23 4.75 -5.44
C SER A 299 1.63 4.46 -4.00
N ALA A 300 1.82 5.48 -3.16
CA ALA A 300 2.09 5.34 -1.73
C ALA A 300 0.97 4.59 -0.98
N TYR A 301 -0.26 4.64 -1.50
CA TYR A 301 -1.43 4.02 -0.87
C TYR A 301 -1.87 2.72 -1.55
N LEU A 302 -1.06 2.17 -2.44
CA LEU A 302 -1.37 0.94 -3.16
C LEU A 302 -0.36 -0.15 -2.80
N LYS A 303 -0.88 -1.33 -2.50
CA LYS A 303 -0.08 -2.56 -2.39
C LYS A 303 -0.62 -3.61 -3.32
N LYS A 304 0.24 -4.56 -3.69
CA LYS A 304 -0.16 -5.72 -4.49
C LYS A 304 -1.29 -6.45 -3.77
N ALA A 305 -2.32 -6.84 -4.51
CA ALA A 305 -3.32 -7.72 -3.95
C ALA A 305 -2.65 -9.08 -3.70
N GLU A 306 -2.64 -9.52 -2.44
CA GLU A 306 -2.15 -10.86 -2.11
C GLU A 306 -2.88 -11.88 -2.97
N PRO A 307 -2.15 -12.81 -3.62
CA PRO A 307 -2.80 -13.87 -4.37
C PRO A 307 -3.70 -14.62 -3.39
N VAL A 308 -4.99 -14.60 -3.67
CA VAL A 308 -5.98 -15.39 -2.95
C VAL A 308 -5.49 -16.82 -2.94
N GLN A 309 -5.03 -17.31 -1.78
CA GLN A 309 -4.49 -18.66 -1.68
C GLN A 309 -5.58 -19.62 -2.13
N LYS A 310 -5.38 -20.23 -3.31
CA LYS A 310 -6.42 -21.05 -3.91
C LYS A 310 -6.69 -22.24 -3.00
N VAL A 311 -7.81 -22.19 -2.29
CA VAL A 311 -8.31 -23.33 -1.54
C VAL A 311 -8.77 -24.41 -2.52
N ASN A 312 -8.30 -25.64 -2.31
CA ASN A 312 -8.56 -26.78 -3.21
C ASN A 312 -9.81 -27.58 -2.78
N PHE A 313 -10.91 -26.88 -2.52
CA PHE A 313 -12.19 -27.54 -2.27
C PHE A 313 -12.91 -27.82 -3.58
N THR A 314 -13.43 -29.04 -3.75
CA THR A 314 -14.09 -29.47 -5.00
C THR A 314 -15.43 -28.79 -5.24
N ASP A 315 -16.04 -28.23 -4.19
CA ASP A 315 -17.34 -27.56 -4.20
C ASP A 315 -17.23 -26.03 -4.11
N VAL A 316 -16.04 -25.46 -4.34
CA VAL A 316 -15.81 -24.01 -4.38
C VAL A 316 -15.57 -23.60 -5.83
N ASP A 317 -16.60 -23.05 -6.46
CA ASP A 317 -16.48 -22.43 -7.78
C ASP A 317 -15.86 -21.00 -7.69
N SER A 318 -15.58 -20.40 -8.85
CA SER A 318 -14.94 -19.08 -8.93
C SER A 318 -15.69 -17.96 -8.20
N LYS A 319 -17.02 -18.07 -8.05
CA LYS A 319 -17.82 -17.07 -7.33
C LYS A 319 -17.51 -17.08 -5.83
N TYR A 320 -17.19 -18.24 -5.27
CA TYR A 320 -16.94 -18.41 -3.84
C TYR A 320 -15.44 -18.40 -3.49
N GLN A 321 -14.56 -18.50 -4.49
CA GLN A 321 -13.11 -18.68 -4.28
C GLN A 321 -12.51 -17.63 -3.35
N GLU A 322 -12.73 -16.33 -3.60
CA GLU A 322 -12.16 -15.26 -2.77
C GLU A 322 -12.67 -15.34 -1.33
N ALA A 323 -13.99 -15.43 -1.16
CA ALA A 323 -14.61 -15.44 0.14
C ALA A 323 -14.20 -16.67 0.98
N VAL A 324 -14.13 -17.86 0.37
CA VAL A 324 -13.72 -19.07 1.08
C VAL A 324 -12.24 -19.04 1.41
N SER A 325 -11.39 -18.54 0.51
CA SER A 325 -9.96 -18.43 0.77
C SER A 325 -9.66 -17.44 1.90
N TYR A 326 -10.37 -16.30 1.93
CA TYR A 326 -10.32 -15.36 3.05
C TYR A 326 -10.66 -16.05 4.39
N LEU A 327 -11.74 -16.83 4.42
CA LEU A 327 -12.13 -17.54 5.64
C LEU A 327 -11.11 -18.62 6.04
N VAL A 328 -10.55 -19.38 5.09
CA VAL A 328 -9.52 -20.37 5.39
C VAL A 328 -8.26 -19.73 5.97
N ALA A 329 -7.86 -18.57 5.45
CA ALA A 329 -6.74 -17.79 6.01
C ALA A 329 -7.02 -17.32 7.45
N LYS A 330 -8.28 -17.10 7.81
CA LYS A 330 -8.74 -16.83 9.18
C LYS A 330 -8.92 -18.10 10.03
N GLY A 331 -8.47 -19.27 9.55
CA GLY A 331 -8.53 -20.54 10.28
C GLY A 331 -9.87 -21.29 10.17
N ILE A 332 -10.84 -20.78 9.41
CA ILE A 332 -12.13 -21.46 9.20
C ILE A 332 -11.92 -22.68 8.29
N LYS A 333 -12.31 -23.85 8.80
CA LYS A 333 -12.17 -25.12 8.08
C LYS A 333 -13.39 -25.44 7.21
N GLY A 334 -13.16 -26.24 6.18
CA GLY A 334 -14.22 -26.90 5.42
C GLY A 334 -14.96 -27.95 6.26
N LYS A 335 -16.07 -28.47 5.72
CA LYS A 335 -16.78 -29.62 6.31
C LYS A 335 -15.94 -30.90 6.24
N SER A 336 -15.04 -30.98 5.27
CA SER A 336 -14.00 -32.02 5.16
C SER A 336 -12.72 -31.41 4.57
N THR A 337 -11.70 -32.25 4.35
CA THR A 337 -10.49 -31.84 3.63
C THR A 337 -10.74 -31.54 2.14
N ALA A 338 -11.81 -32.09 1.56
CA ALA A 338 -12.12 -31.95 0.13
C ALA A 338 -13.28 -30.99 -0.17
N ALA A 339 -14.14 -30.68 0.81
CA ALA A 339 -15.33 -29.86 0.61
C ALA A 339 -15.50 -28.79 1.69
N PHE A 340 -15.85 -27.57 1.27
CA PHE A 340 -16.19 -26.47 2.16
C PHE A 340 -17.63 -26.58 2.69
N GLY A 341 -18.53 -27.22 1.92
CA GLY A 341 -19.97 -27.24 2.15
C GLY A 341 -20.68 -26.04 1.50
N THR A 342 -20.14 -25.51 0.41
CA THR A 342 -20.49 -24.20 -0.17
C THR A 342 -21.99 -24.04 -0.43
N TYR A 343 -22.64 -25.07 -0.96
CA TYR A 343 -24.04 -25.02 -1.35
C TYR A 343 -25.01 -25.56 -0.28
N GLU A 344 -24.49 -26.02 0.86
CA GLU A 344 -25.28 -26.59 1.96
C GLU A 344 -25.84 -25.48 2.86
N PRO A 345 -27.03 -25.68 3.47
CA PRO A 345 -27.52 -24.79 4.50
C PRO A 345 -26.60 -24.82 5.73
N ILE A 346 -26.32 -23.67 6.32
CA ILE A 346 -25.43 -23.55 7.49
C ILE A 346 -26.23 -23.60 8.80
N LYS A 347 -25.76 -24.39 9.77
CA LYS A 347 -26.31 -24.39 11.12
C LYS A 347 -25.98 -23.08 11.82
N ARG A 348 -26.89 -22.60 12.66
CA ARG A 348 -26.75 -21.35 13.41
C ARG A 348 -25.49 -21.32 14.27
N VAL A 349 -25.13 -22.44 14.90
CA VAL A 349 -23.88 -22.56 15.68
C VAL A 349 -22.63 -22.49 14.81
N ASP A 350 -22.65 -23.08 13.61
CA ASP A 350 -21.52 -23.02 12.69
C ASP A 350 -21.34 -21.62 12.13
N ALA A 351 -22.45 -20.90 11.89
CA ALA A 351 -22.43 -19.51 11.49
C ALA A 351 -21.83 -18.60 12.58
N ALA A 352 -22.16 -18.85 13.85
CA ALA A 352 -21.65 -18.09 14.99
C ALA A 352 -20.12 -18.22 15.12
N VAL A 353 -19.60 -19.45 15.07
CA VAL A 353 -18.16 -19.70 15.10
C VAL A 353 -17.48 -19.06 13.90
N MET A 354 -18.02 -19.24 12.69
CA MET A 354 -17.44 -18.67 11.47
C MET A 354 -17.33 -17.14 11.53
N LEU A 355 -18.34 -16.45 12.06
CA LEU A 355 -18.33 -14.99 12.19
C LEU A 355 -17.30 -14.51 13.20
N ALA A 356 -17.25 -15.16 14.37
CA ALA A 356 -16.37 -14.78 15.47
C ALA A 356 -14.89 -14.94 15.09
N GLU A 357 -14.53 -16.07 14.47
CA GLU A 357 -13.18 -16.32 13.98
C GLU A 357 -12.79 -15.34 12.87
N ALA A 358 -13.69 -15.11 11.89
CA ALA A 358 -13.41 -14.19 10.80
C ALA A 358 -13.24 -12.74 11.27
N ALA A 359 -14.00 -12.32 12.28
CA ALA A 359 -13.92 -11.00 12.89
C ALA A 359 -12.80 -10.87 13.94
N GLY A 360 -12.07 -11.96 14.24
CA GLY A 360 -10.91 -11.95 15.14
C GLY A 360 -11.24 -11.56 16.58
N TRP A 361 -12.40 -11.97 17.10
CA TRP A 361 -12.82 -11.59 18.45
C TRP A 361 -12.02 -12.31 19.54
N ASP A 362 -11.77 -11.61 20.65
CA ASP A 362 -11.48 -12.27 21.92
C ASP A 362 -12.76 -12.93 22.46
N ILE A 363 -12.75 -14.25 22.48
CA ILE A 363 -13.88 -15.07 22.95
C ILE A 363 -13.70 -15.60 24.37
N ASP A 364 -12.50 -15.48 24.93
CA ASP A 364 -12.16 -16.09 26.23
C ASP A 364 -12.68 -15.25 27.41
N SER A 365 -12.88 -13.95 27.20
CA SER A 365 -13.34 -13.00 28.24
C SER A 365 -14.87 -12.88 28.35
N ALA A 366 -15.65 -13.52 27.47
CA ALA A 366 -17.09 -13.31 27.41
C ALA A 366 -17.86 -14.04 28.54
N PRO A 367 -18.71 -13.34 29.32
CA PRO A 367 -19.56 -13.98 30.33
C PRO A 367 -20.60 -14.93 29.72
N ASP A 368 -21.11 -15.86 30.54
CA ASP A 368 -22.09 -16.87 30.14
C ASP A 368 -23.37 -16.24 29.55
N SER A 369 -23.77 -16.72 28.36
CA SER A 369 -24.99 -16.30 27.67
C SER A 369 -26.28 -16.89 28.25
N LEU A 370 -26.18 -17.88 29.13
CA LEU A 370 -27.26 -18.69 29.70
C LEU A 370 -27.98 -19.60 28.68
N PHE A 371 -27.44 -19.74 27.47
CA PHE A 371 -27.98 -20.66 26.48
C PHE A 371 -27.57 -22.09 26.82
N THR A 372 -28.56 -22.96 26.96
CA THR A 372 -28.38 -24.34 27.43
C THR A 372 -28.20 -25.35 26.29
N ASP A 373 -28.44 -24.93 25.04
CA ASP A 373 -28.43 -25.78 23.85
C ASP A 373 -27.19 -25.58 22.95
N VAL A 374 -26.18 -24.83 23.42
CA VAL A 374 -24.94 -24.58 22.69
C VAL A 374 -23.89 -25.65 23.03
N PRO A 375 -23.29 -26.34 22.04
CA PRO A 375 -22.25 -27.32 22.29
C PRO A 375 -20.93 -26.67 22.73
N ASP A 376 -20.17 -27.34 23.59
CA ASP A 376 -18.92 -26.84 24.22
C ASP A 376 -17.99 -26.10 23.25
N ARG A 377 -17.79 -26.65 22.04
CA ARG A 377 -16.92 -26.08 21.00
C ARG A 377 -17.27 -24.65 20.55
N ALA A 378 -18.48 -24.18 20.86
CA ALA A 378 -19.02 -22.91 20.39
C ALA A 378 -19.56 -22.02 21.53
N VAL A 379 -19.53 -22.49 22.78
CA VAL A 379 -20.05 -21.74 23.93
C VAL A 379 -19.40 -20.37 24.03
N LYS A 380 -18.06 -20.32 23.93
CA LYS A 380 -17.30 -19.07 24.01
C LYS A 380 -17.65 -18.08 22.89
N HIS A 381 -17.71 -18.56 21.64
CA HIS A 381 -18.09 -17.72 20.49
C HIS A 381 -19.50 -17.14 20.65
N VAL A 382 -20.46 -17.97 21.08
CA VAL A 382 -21.86 -17.54 21.25
C VAL A 382 -22.00 -16.58 22.44
N ASN A 383 -21.26 -16.80 23.53
CA ASN A 383 -21.19 -15.88 24.66
C ASN A 383 -20.72 -14.50 24.22
N ALA A 384 -19.62 -14.43 23.45
CA ALA A 384 -19.12 -13.18 22.91
C ALA A 384 -20.19 -12.48 22.03
N MET A 385 -20.83 -13.21 21.11
CA MET A 385 -21.90 -12.66 20.27
C MET A 385 -23.07 -12.07 21.08
N LYS A 386 -23.44 -12.71 22.19
CA LYS A 386 -24.52 -12.25 23.07
C LYS A 386 -24.15 -10.93 23.74
N VAL A 387 -22.93 -10.85 24.27
CA VAL A 387 -22.40 -9.65 24.96
C VAL A 387 -22.26 -8.47 24.02
N MET A 388 -21.80 -8.71 22.79
CA MET A 388 -21.71 -7.68 21.75
C MET A 388 -23.07 -7.26 21.16
N GLY A 389 -24.18 -7.86 21.62
CA GLY A 389 -25.52 -7.55 21.14
C GLY A 389 -25.79 -8.01 19.70
N ILE A 390 -24.99 -8.95 19.19
CA ILE A 390 -25.13 -9.47 17.82
C ILE A 390 -26.30 -10.46 17.75
N THR A 391 -26.56 -11.19 18.83
CA THR A 391 -27.71 -12.11 18.93
C THR A 391 -28.37 -12.08 20.31
N SER A 392 -29.70 -12.20 20.32
CA SER A 392 -30.49 -12.38 21.54
C SER A 392 -30.75 -13.84 21.90
N GLY A 393 -30.46 -14.79 21.00
CA GLY A 393 -31.01 -16.16 21.05
C GLY A 393 -32.45 -16.24 20.53
N LYS A 394 -33.00 -17.45 20.45
CA LYS A 394 -34.42 -17.72 20.12
C LYS A 394 -35.31 -17.54 21.35
N SER A 395 -34.77 -17.76 22.54
CA SER A 395 -35.38 -17.43 23.83
C SER A 395 -34.30 -16.95 24.81
N LYS A 396 -34.68 -16.70 26.08
CA LYS A 396 -33.71 -16.35 27.12
C LYS A 396 -32.68 -17.45 27.39
N THR A 397 -33.01 -18.71 27.13
CA THR A 397 -32.19 -19.89 27.49
C THR A 397 -31.89 -20.82 26.31
N SER A 398 -32.33 -20.48 25.10
CA SER A 398 -32.06 -21.24 23.88
C SER A 398 -31.54 -20.35 22.76
N PHE A 399 -30.43 -20.79 22.19
CA PHE A 399 -29.79 -20.19 21.03
C PHE A 399 -30.37 -20.72 19.71
N GLY A 400 -30.87 -21.96 19.68
CA GLY A 400 -31.25 -22.68 18.47
C GLY A 400 -30.02 -23.23 17.73
N ALA A 401 -29.06 -23.82 18.46
CA ALA A 401 -27.73 -24.13 17.93
C ALA A 401 -27.75 -25.05 16.69
N GLN A 402 -28.67 -26.02 16.66
CA GLN A 402 -28.77 -27.01 15.58
C GLN A 402 -29.66 -26.55 14.42
N ASP A 403 -30.39 -25.44 14.57
CA ASP A 403 -31.26 -24.91 13.54
C ASP A 403 -30.46 -24.39 12.35
N PHE A 404 -31.03 -24.48 11.15
CA PHE A 404 -30.50 -23.73 10.02
C PHE A 404 -30.86 -22.24 10.17
N ILE A 405 -29.88 -21.37 9.93
CA ILE A 405 -30.07 -19.92 10.04
C ILE A 405 -30.55 -19.35 8.70
N THR A 406 -31.49 -18.40 8.76
CA THR A 406 -32.01 -17.76 7.54
C THR A 406 -31.11 -16.63 7.05
N ARG A 407 -31.24 -16.26 5.77
CA ARG A 407 -30.50 -15.11 5.19
C ARG A 407 -30.83 -13.79 5.90
N GLY A 408 -32.08 -13.59 6.32
CA GLY A 408 -32.49 -12.42 7.11
C GLY A 408 -31.79 -12.35 8.47
N GLU A 409 -31.68 -13.47 9.18
CA GLU A 409 -30.97 -13.52 10.46
C GLU A 409 -29.46 -13.25 10.29
N LEU A 410 -28.84 -13.78 9.22
CA LEU A 410 -27.44 -13.46 8.91
C LEU A 410 -27.23 -12.00 8.54
N ALA A 411 -28.18 -11.36 7.85
CA ALA A 411 -28.09 -9.93 7.55
C ALA A 411 -28.02 -9.10 8.84
N VAL A 412 -28.80 -9.45 9.86
CA VAL A 412 -28.75 -8.80 11.18
C VAL A 412 -27.38 -8.99 11.82
N TRP A 413 -26.83 -10.21 11.80
CA TRP A 413 -25.52 -10.50 12.38
C TRP A 413 -24.40 -9.72 11.69
N ILE A 414 -24.38 -9.70 10.36
CA ILE A 414 -23.37 -8.97 9.58
C ILE A 414 -23.48 -7.46 9.84
N LYS A 415 -24.69 -6.90 9.77
CA LYS A 415 -24.92 -5.48 10.05
C LYS A 415 -24.40 -5.09 11.44
N ASN A 416 -24.74 -5.85 12.47
CA ASN A 416 -24.39 -5.51 13.85
C ASN A 416 -22.90 -5.74 14.16
N THR A 417 -22.27 -6.71 13.49
CA THR A 417 -20.84 -7.00 13.64
C THR A 417 -20.01 -5.88 13.05
N PHE A 418 -20.26 -5.54 11.78
CA PHE A 418 -19.47 -4.55 11.04
C PHE A 418 -20.04 -3.13 11.13
N LYS A 419 -20.98 -2.90 12.06
CA LYS A 419 -21.65 -1.61 12.31
C LYS A 419 -22.14 -0.93 11.03
N LEU A 420 -22.73 -1.71 10.14
CA LEU A 420 -23.10 -1.24 8.81
C LEU A 420 -24.30 -0.30 8.86
N GLU A 421 -24.13 0.84 8.23
CA GLU A 421 -25.21 1.80 7.97
C GLU A 421 -25.78 1.59 6.57
N GLY A 422 -27.06 1.88 6.42
CA GLY A 422 -27.77 1.80 5.15
C GLY A 422 -28.81 2.92 5.07
N ASP A 423 -29.43 3.04 3.90
CA ASP A 423 -30.52 4.00 3.70
C ASP A 423 -31.64 3.81 4.74
N PRO A 424 -31.90 4.81 5.61
CA PRO A 424 -32.90 4.71 6.67
C PRO A 424 -34.33 4.62 6.12
N ASN A 425 -34.55 5.02 4.87
CA ASN A 425 -35.85 4.99 4.21
C ASN A 425 -36.06 3.70 3.41
N TYR A 426 -35.04 2.84 3.32
CA TYR A 426 -35.06 1.59 2.55
C TYR A 426 -35.39 1.79 1.06
N ALA A 427 -35.24 3.01 0.53
CA ALA A 427 -35.64 3.35 -0.84
C ALA A 427 -34.78 2.63 -1.90
N SER A 428 -33.62 2.12 -1.48
CA SER A 428 -32.69 1.33 -2.29
C SER A 428 -32.91 -0.19 -2.23
N LEU A 429 -33.92 -0.69 -1.50
CA LEU A 429 -34.20 -2.14 -1.48
C LEU A 429 -35.00 -2.55 -2.73
N PRO A 430 -34.44 -3.37 -3.63
CA PRO A 430 -35.16 -3.83 -4.82
C PRO A 430 -36.02 -5.08 -4.54
N PHE A 431 -36.12 -5.53 -3.29
CA PHE A 431 -36.64 -6.85 -2.94
C PHE A 431 -38.06 -6.80 -2.37
N ASP A 432 -38.93 -7.68 -2.88
CA ASP A 432 -40.34 -7.75 -2.49
C ASP A 432 -40.58 -8.58 -1.22
N ASP A 433 -39.61 -9.41 -0.82
CA ASP A 433 -39.75 -10.42 0.25
C ASP A 433 -39.06 -10.04 1.57
N VAL A 434 -38.70 -8.76 1.76
CA VAL A 434 -38.00 -8.29 2.96
C VAL A 434 -39.00 -7.83 4.02
N ALA A 435 -39.15 -8.61 5.08
CA ALA A 435 -40.00 -8.25 6.20
C ALA A 435 -39.43 -7.07 7.01
N LYS A 436 -40.31 -6.28 7.63
CA LYS A 436 -39.99 -5.01 8.31
C LYS A 436 -38.86 -5.13 9.34
N GLN A 437 -38.79 -6.23 10.07
CA GLN A 437 -37.76 -6.46 11.08
C GLN A 437 -36.36 -6.71 10.49
N TYR A 438 -36.27 -7.16 9.24
CA TYR A 438 -35.00 -7.38 8.53
C TYR A 438 -34.63 -6.22 7.62
N ALA A 439 -35.59 -5.38 7.21
CA ALA A 439 -35.38 -4.26 6.29
C ALA A 439 -34.17 -3.37 6.64
N PRO A 440 -33.93 -2.96 7.91
CA PRO A 440 -32.75 -2.15 8.23
C PRO A 440 -31.43 -2.86 7.96
N SER A 441 -31.38 -4.17 8.18
CA SER A 441 -30.16 -4.96 8.00
C SER A 441 -29.93 -5.28 6.52
N VAL A 442 -30.99 -5.65 5.80
CA VAL A 442 -30.88 -5.90 4.35
C VAL A 442 -30.51 -4.61 3.62
N ALA A 443 -31.09 -3.47 4.00
CA ALA A 443 -30.76 -2.17 3.39
C ALA A 443 -29.29 -1.80 3.61
N ALA A 444 -28.76 -2.03 4.82
CA ALA A 444 -27.34 -1.86 5.10
C ALA A 444 -26.48 -2.79 4.21
N LEU A 445 -26.81 -4.07 4.09
CA LEU A 445 -26.03 -4.98 3.24
C LEU A 445 -26.06 -4.55 1.75
N VAL A 446 -27.21 -4.09 1.24
CA VAL A 446 -27.33 -3.60 -0.15
C VAL A 446 -26.56 -2.30 -0.36
N SER A 447 -26.71 -1.33 0.55
CA SER A 447 -26.02 -0.03 0.47
C SER A 447 -24.49 -0.17 0.50
N ASN A 448 -24.00 -1.26 1.10
CA ASN A 448 -22.58 -1.59 1.20
C ASN A 448 -22.13 -2.64 0.18
N ASN A 449 -22.94 -2.95 -0.84
CA ASN A 449 -22.63 -3.92 -1.91
C ASN A 449 -22.29 -5.33 -1.41
N ILE A 450 -22.73 -5.71 -0.20
CA ILE A 450 -22.48 -7.03 0.36
C ILE A 450 -23.36 -8.08 -0.32
N THR A 451 -24.57 -7.70 -0.73
CA THR A 451 -25.53 -8.60 -1.37
C THR A 451 -26.28 -7.93 -2.53
N SER A 452 -26.61 -8.72 -3.55
CA SER A 452 -27.50 -8.35 -4.65
C SER A 452 -28.80 -9.18 -4.65
N GLY A 453 -29.08 -9.89 -3.56
CA GLY A 453 -30.21 -10.83 -3.48
C GLY A 453 -29.93 -12.19 -4.13
N THR A 454 -30.92 -13.07 -4.09
CA THR A 454 -30.93 -14.33 -4.85
C THR A 454 -31.46 -14.12 -6.27
N SER A 455 -32.22 -13.03 -6.49
CA SER A 455 -32.64 -12.52 -7.79
C SER A 455 -32.66 -10.99 -7.74
N ALA A 456 -33.00 -10.34 -8.87
CA ALA A 456 -33.14 -8.89 -8.93
C ALA A 456 -34.21 -8.34 -7.96
N THR A 457 -35.24 -9.13 -7.63
CA THR A 457 -36.37 -8.71 -6.78
C THR A 457 -36.58 -9.60 -5.55
N THR A 458 -35.65 -10.51 -5.25
CA THR A 458 -35.78 -11.44 -4.12
C THR A 458 -34.49 -11.49 -3.30
N PHE A 459 -34.61 -11.26 -1.99
CA PHE A 459 -33.51 -11.44 -1.05
C PHE A 459 -33.41 -12.88 -0.55
N GLY A 460 -34.54 -13.58 -0.37
CA GLY A 460 -34.64 -14.88 0.25
C GLY A 460 -34.67 -14.78 1.78
N THR A 461 -35.42 -13.81 2.34
CA THR A 461 -35.33 -13.42 3.76
C THR A 461 -35.48 -14.58 4.75
N TYR A 462 -36.37 -15.51 4.45
CA TYR A 462 -36.68 -16.67 5.30
C TYR A 462 -36.04 -17.97 4.79
N ASP A 463 -35.32 -17.93 3.68
CA ASP A 463 -34.64 -19.09 3.15
C ASP A 463 -33.44 -19.44 4.03
N ASN A 464 -33.21 -20.74 4.22
CA ASN A 464 -32.00 -21.22 4.88
C ASN A 464 -30.77 -20.77 4.06
N ALA A 465 -29.84 -20.11 4.74
CA ALA A 465 -28.68 -19.55 4.06
C ALA A 465 -27.67 -20.64 3.72
N LYS A 466 -27.16 -20.60 2.49
CA LYS A 466 -26.02 -21.42 2.07
C LYS A 466 -24.75 -20.96 2.77
N ARG A 467 -23.91 -21.90 3.19
CA ARG A 467 -22.60 -21.61 3.83
C ARG A 467 -21.71 -20.72 2.95
N GLY A 468 -21.71 -20.94 1.64
CA GLY A 468 -20.96 -20.13 0.68
C GLY A 468 -21.50 -18.70 0.52
N ASP A 469 -22.83 -18.52 0.51
CA ASP A 469 -23.41 -17.18 0.45
C ASP A 469 -23.09 -16.39 1.73
N TYR A 470 -23.06 -17.07 2.88
CA TYR A 470 -22.63 -16.45 4.12
C TYR A 470 -21.14 -16.08 4.09
N ALA A 471 -20.29 -16.93 3.52
CA ALA A 471 -18.88 -16.61 3.32
C ALA A 471 -18.70 -15.32 2.51
N ILE A 472 -19.47 -15.15 1.42
CA ILE A 472 -19.48 -13.92 0.63
C ILE A 472 -19.90 -12.72 1.50
N PHE A 473 -20.93 -12.86 2.34
CA PHE A 473 -21.37 -11.77 3.21
C PHE A 473 -20.29 -11.35 4.20
N ILE A 474 -19.61 -12.31 4.85
CA ILE A 474 -18.52 -12.02 5.79
C ILE A 474 -17.36 -11.35 5.06
N TYR A 475 -16.87 -11.96 3.97
CA TYR A 475 -15.74 -11.45 3.21
C TYR A 475 -15.97 -10.01 2.77
N ARG A 476 -17.08 -9.75 2.08
CA ARG A 476 -17.40 -8.40 1.58
C ARG A 476 -17.60 -7.38 2.70
N ALA A 477 -18.12 -7.80 3.85
CA ALA A 477 -18.27 -6.90 4.99
C ALA A 477 -16.93 -6.61 5.68
N ALA A 478 -16.00 -7.57 5.69
CA ALA A 478 -14.72 -7.48 6.37
C ALA A 478 -13.62 -6.79 5.57
N VAL A 479 -13.70 -6.79 4.23
CA VAL A 479 -12.75 -6.09 3.34
C VAL A 479 -13.31 -4.78 2.78
N LYS A 480 -14.40 -4.31 3.37
CA LYS A 480 -15.07 -3.08 2.94
C LYS A 480 -14.25 -1.85 3.23
#